data_AF-A0A9D7GIF3-F1
#
_entry.id   AF-A0A9D7GIF3-F1
#
_cell.length_a   1.000
_cell.length_b   1.000
_cell.length_c   1.000
_cell.angle_alpha   90.00
_cell.angle_beta   90.00
_cell.angle_gamma   90.00
#
_symmetry.space_group_name_H-M   'P 1'
#
loop_
_entity.id
_entity.type
_entity.pdbx_description
1 polymer ?
#
loop_
_entity_poly.entity_id
_entity_poly.type
_entity_poly.pdbx_seq_one_letter_code
_entity_poly.pdbx_strand_id
1 'polypeptide(L)'
;MNKDFYIDPDIRKAHTLPSVAYTEQKYFDTLKHHLFSNSWQWLGGKEYLSSSYTQTPHTFLPGCIDEPLLIVRNQEHLSCLSNICTIGQKSS
;
A
#
# COMPACT_ATOMS: atom_id res chain seq x y z
N MET A 1 0.65 20.58 -15.85
CA MET A 1 0.93 19.13 -15.99
C MET A 1 2.25 19.00 -16.72
N ASN A 2 3.25 18.36 -16.12
CA ASN A 2 4.57 18.24 -16.75
C ASN A 2 4.40 17.55 -18.11
N LYS A 3 4.87 18.18 -19.19
CA LYS A 3 4.55 17.79 -20.58
C LYS A 3 5.05 16.37 -20.92
N ASP A 4 5.94 15.85 -20.08
CA ASP A 4 6.57 14.53 -20.19
C ASP A 4 5.62 13.35 -19.85
N PHE A 5 4.50 13.58 -19.16
CA PHE A 5 3.59 12.49 -18.71
C PHE A 5 2.19 12.57 -19.33
N TYR A 6 2.08 12.97 -20.61
CA TYR A 6 0.80 12.98 -21.32
C TYR A 6 0.33 11.56 -21.61
N ILE A 7 -0.91 11.25 -21.21
CA ILE A 7 -1.63 10.03 -21.57
C ILE A 7 -2.77 10.44 -22.52
N ASP A 8 -2.77 9.87 -23.72
CA ASP A 8 -3.88 10.09 -24.65
C ASP A 8 -5.15 9.43 -24.10
N PRO A 9 -6.29 10.14 -24.06
CA PRO A 9 -7.54 9.56 -23.56
C PRO A 9 -8.06 8.43 -24.47
N ASP A 10 -7.69 8.42 -25.76
CA ASP A 10 -7.96 7.28 -26.64
C ASP A 10 -6.89 6.20 -26.40
N ILE A 11 -7.27 5.11 -25.74
CA ILE A 11 -6.37 4.00 -25.41
C ILE A 11 -5.65 3.40 -26.63
N ARG A 12 -6.19 3.58 -27.84
CA ARG A 12 -5.56 3.12 -29.10
C ARG A 12 -4.37 3.98 -29.53
N LYS A 13 -4.26 5.18 -28.97
CA LYS A 13 -3.19 6.17 -29.22
C LYS A 13 -2.31 6.39 -28.00
N ALA A 14 -2.74 5.93 -26.83
CA ALA A 14 -1.97 6.00 -25.61
C ALA A 14 -0.67 5.18 -25.76
N HIS A 15 0.40 5.69 -25.18
CA HIS A 15 1.70 5.02 -25.10
C HIS A 15 2.10 4.85 -23.63
N THR A 16 3.10 4.00 -23.39
CA THR A 16 3.69 3.88 -22.05
C THR A 16 4.33 5.20 -21.62
N LEU A 17 4.48 5.37 -20.31
CA LEU A 17 5.18 6.53 -19.77
C LEU A 17 6.65 6.56 -20.25
N PRO A 18 7.30 7.73 -20.27
CA PRO A 18 8.73 7.80 -20.56
C PRO A 18 9.55 6.93 -19.60
N SER A 19 10.70 6.44 -20.06
CA SER A 19 11.56 5.53 -19.29
C SER A 19 11.91 6.05 -17.89
N VAL A 20 12.10 7.36 -17.72
CA VAL A 20 12.40 8.00 -16.43
C VAL A 20 11.36 7.71 -15.35
N ALA A 21 10.10 7.48 -15.73
CA ALA A 21 9.02 7.13 -14.81
C ALA A 21 9.28 5.81 -14.06
N TYR A 22 10.04 4.90 -14.67
CA TYR A 22 10.33 3.57 -14.16
C TYR A 22 11.74 3.45 -13.56
N THR A 23 12.64 4.41 -13.84
CA THR A 23 14.07 4.32 -13.48
C THR A 23 14.51 5.36 -12.47
N GLU A 24 13.84 6.53 -12.37
CA GLU A 24 14.21 7.54 -11.39
C GLU A 24 13.47 7.34 -10.06
N GLN A 25 14.26 7.20 -8.98
CA GLN A 25 13.76 6.96 -7.62
C GLN A 25 12.71 7.98 -7.16
N LYS A 26 12.86 9.25 -7.54
CA LYS A 26 11.93 10.33 -7.14
C LYS A 26 10.48 10.07 -7.55
N TYR A 27 10.26 9.46 -8.72
CA TYR A 27 8.91 9.14 -9.18
C TYR A 27 8.35 7.93 -8.43
N PHE A 28 9.20 6.92 -8.16
CA PHE A 28 8.81 5.79 -7.32
C PHE A 28 8.40 6.24 -5.92
N ASP A 29 9.18 7.10 -5.26
CA ASP A 29 8.87 7.59 -3.91
C ASP A 29 7.56 8.40 -3.88
N THR A 30 7.33 9.22 -4.91
CA THR A 30 6.08 9.97 -5.08
C THR A 30 4.89 9.02 -5.23
N LEU A 31 4.99 8.04 -6.13
CA LEU A 31 3.94 7.06 -6.36
C LEU A 31 3.66 6.22 -5.12
N LYS A 32 4.71 5.83 -4.39
CA LYS A 32 4.62 5.03 -3.17
C LYS A 32 3.74 5.72 -2.13
N HIS A 33 3.93 7.01 -1.89
CA HIS A 33 3.12 7.77 -0.94
C HIS A 33 1.71 8.06 -1.45
N HIS A 34 1.55 8.43 -2.73
CA HIS A 34 0.24 8.89 -3.22
C HIS A 34 -0.71 7.77 -3.63
N LEU A 35 -0.20 6.62 -4.10
CA LEU A 35 -1.05 5.53 -4.57
C LEU A 35 -1.44 4.59 -3.43
N PHE A 36 -0.45 4.05 -2.70
CA PHE A 36 -0.73 2.97 -1.75
C PHE A 36 -1.52 3.42 -0.53
N SER A 37 -1.32 4.66 -0.04
CA SER A 37 -2.10 5.18 1.09
C SER A 37 -3.57 5.43 0.74
N ASN A 38 -3.88 5.66 -0.53
CA ASN A 38 -5.19 6.11 -1.00
C ASN A 38 -5.94 5.04 -1.80
N SER A 39 -5.53 3.77 -1.70
CA SER A 39 -6.13 2.69 -2.46
C SER A 39 -6.36 1.45 -1.61
N TRP A 40 -7.34 0.64 -2.04
CA TRP A 40 -7.61 -0.66 -1.43
C TRP A 40 -6.51 -1.65 -1.79
N GLN A 41 -5.95 -2.29 -0.78
CA GLN A 41 -4.85 -3.23 -0.92
C GLN A 41 -5.34 -4.63 -0.60
N TRP A 42 -4.97 -5.59 -1.44
CA TRP A 42 -5.29 -6.99 -1.20
C TRP A 42 -4.27 -7.60 -0.24
N LEU A 43 -4.74 -8.01 0.95
CA LEU A 43 -3.88 -8.56 2.01
C LEU A 43 -3.72 -10.10 1.97
N GLY A 44 -4.53 -10.79 1.18
CA GLY A 44 -4.48 -12.25 1.00
C GLY A 44 -5.85 -12.92 1.08
N GLY A 45 -5.85 -14.23 1.37
CA GLY A 45 -7.01 -15.10 1.31
C GLY A 45 -7.66 -15.40 2.67
N LYS A 46 -8.35 -16.54 2.74
CA LYS A 46 -9.12 -16.97 3.93
C LYS A 46 -8.24 -17.45 5.09
N GLU A 47 -6.93 -17.49 4.95
CA GLU A 47 -5.99 -17.86 6.00
C GLU A 47 -6.10 -16.92 7.23
N TYR A 48 -6.37 -15.63 6.99
CA TYR A 48 -6.69 -14.65 8.04
C TYR A 48 -8.05 -14.90 8.71
N LEU A 49 -8.84 -15.80 8.13
CA LEU A 49 -10.21 -16.12 8.54
C LEU A 49 -10.33 -17.51 9.18
N SER A 50 -9.22 -18.17 9.49
CA SER A 50 -9.22 -19.57 9.95
C SER A 50 -9.79 -19.80 11.35
N SER A 51 -9.73 -18.81 12.26
CA SER A 51 -10.29 -18.91 13.62
C SER A 51 -11.10 -17.68 14.00
N SER A 52 -12.07 -17.85 14.90
CA SER A 52 -12.98 -16.79 15.38
C SER A 52 -12.29 -15.75 16.26
N TYR A 53 -11.05 -16.02 16.70
CA TYR A 53 -10.23 -15.09 17.46
C TYR A 53 -8.78 -15.23 17.02
N THR A 54 -8.27 -14.27 16.25
CA THR A 54 -6.89 -14.26 15.77
C THR A 54 -6.31 -12.87 15.77
N GLN A 55 -5.00 -12.81 15.99
CA GLN A 55 -4.18 -11.61 15.85
C GLN A 55 -2.98 -12.01 15.00
N THR A 56 -2.90 -11.46 13.80
CA THR A 56 -1.88 -11.84 12.82
C THR A 56 -1.07 -10.61 12.44
N PRO A 57 0.23 -10.53 12.81
CA PRO A 57 1.10 -9.48 12.33
C PRO A 57 1.32 -9.62 10.82
N HIS A 58 1.36 -8.50 10.11
CA HIS A 58 1.55 -8.44 8.67
C HIS A 58 2.40 -7.24 8.30
N THR A 59 3.43 -7.40 7.46
CA THR A 59 4.20 -6.26 6.94
C THR A 59 3.60 -5.82 5.61
N PHE A 60 3.13 -4.58 5.55
CA PHE A 60 2.53 -4.01 4.35
C PHE A 60 3.59 -3.66 3.31
N LEU A 61 3.49 -4.31 2.14
CA LEU A 61 4.43 -4.20 1.01
C LEU A 61 5.91 -4.28 1.45
N PRO A 62 6.39 -5.47 1.84
CA PRO A 62 7.76 -5.67 2.31
C PRO A 62 8.80 -5.22 1.28
N GLY A 63 9.83 -4.50 1.73
CA GLY A 63 10.86 -3.89 0.89
C GLY A 63 10.40 -2.66 0.10
N CYS A 64 9.13 -2.28 0.23
CA CYS A 64 8.58 -1.05 -0.32
C CYS A 64 8.15 -0.14 0.82
N ILE A 65 6.98 -0.35 1.43
CA ILE A 65 6.45 0.52 2.51
C ILE A 65 6.93 0.05 3.88
N ASP A 66 7.03 -1.27 4.08
CA ASP A 66 7.49 -1.87 5.34
C ASP A 66 6.71 -1.42 6.58
N GLU A 67 5.43 -1.07 6.41
CA GLU A 67 4.59 -0.66 7.54
C GLU A 67 4.06 -1.91 8.26
N PRO A 68 4.30 -2.06 9.58
CA PRO A 68 3.78 -3.20 10.32
C PRO A 68 2.31 -2.98 10.65
N LEU A 69 1.47 -3.91 10.22
CA LEU A 69 0.03 -3.98 10.46
C LEU A 69 -0.30 -5.16 11.36
N LEU A 70 -1.44 -5.06 12.05
CA LEU A 70 -2.03 -6.11 12.86
C LEU A 70 -3.44 -6.38 12.36
N ILE A 71 -3.65 -7.59 11.83
CA ILE A 71 -4.97 -8.06 11.45
C ILE A 71 -5.61 -8.73 12.67
N VAL A 72 -6.73 -8.19 13.12
CA VAL A 72 -7.46 -8.67 14.29
C VAL A 72 -8.81 -9.19 13.85
N ARG A 73 -9.08 -10.45 14.15
CA ARG A 73 -10.40 -11.03 14.00
C ARG A 73 -10.99 -11.33 15.37
N ASN A 74 -12.25 -10.94 15.54
CA ASN A 74 -13.12 -11.46 16.59
C ASN A 74 -14.27 -12.26 15.95
N GLN A 75 -15.27 -12.67 16.74
CA GLN A 75 -16.37 -13.52 16.28
C GLN A 75 -17.06 -13.02 15.01
N GLU A 76 -17.23 -11.70 14.87
CA GLU A 76 -18.06 -11.12 13.79
C GLU A 76 -17.30 -10.10 12.92
N HIS A 77 -16.17 -9.57 13.40
CA HIS A 77 -15.50 -8.44 12.78
C HIS A 77 -14.02 -8.75 12.45
N LEU A 78 -13.58 -8.22 11.31
CA LEU A 78 -12.19 -8.20 10.88
C LEU A 78 -11.69 -6.74 10.84
N SER A 79 -10.67 -6.44 11.63
CA SER A 79 -10.04 -5.12 11.69
C SER A 79 -8.59 -5.19 11.25
N CYS A 80 -8.08 -4.08 10.72
CA CYS A 80 -6.66 -3.87 10.44
C CYS A 80 -6.20 -2.63 11.23
N LEU A 81 -5.12 -2.76 11.99
CA LEU A 81 -4.57 -1.70 12.83
C LEU A 81 -3.09 -1.52 12.50
N SER A 82 -2.56 -0.31 12.70
CA SER A 82 -1.10 -0.14 12.74
C SER A 82 -0.55 -0.90 13.94
N ASN A 83 0.44 -1.76 13.72
CA ASN A 83 1.08 -2.55 14.78
C ASN A 83 2.21 -1.75 15.45
N ILE A 84 1.91 -0.51 15.79
CA ILE A 84 2.83 0.45 16.39
C ILE A 84 2.16 1.03 17.64
N CYS A 85 2.88 0.99 18.76
CA CYS A 85 2.41 1.63 19.98
C CYS A 85 2.58 3.15 19.87
N THR A 86 1.50 3.90 20.02
CA THR A 86 1.52 5.37 19.92
C THR A 86 2.16 6.07 21.11
N ILE A 87 2.28 5.40 22.27
CA ILE A 87 2.77 6.00 23.52
C ILE A 87 4.30 6.13 23.56
N GLY A 88 5.03 5.29 22.81
CA GLY A 88 6.49 5.31 22.75
C GLY A 88 7.08 6.02 21.52
N GLN A 89 6.24 6.42 20.56
CA GLN A 89 6.67 7.06 19.32
C GLN A 89 6.97 8.54 19.58
N LYS A 90 8.21 8.87 19.95
CA LYS A 90 8.70 10.24 19.84
C LYS A 90 8.60 10.65 18.37
N SER A 91 7.78 11.65 18.09
CA SER A 91 7.71 12.31 16.78
C SER A 91 9.13 12.69 16.34
N SER A 92 9.61 12.05 15.27
CA SER A 92 10.81 12.50 14.56
C SER A 92 10.47 13.63 13.61
#